data_AF-A0A0S8AUI0-F1
#
_entry.id   AF-A0A0S8AUI0-F1
#
_cell.length_a   1.000
_cell.length_b   1.000
_cell.length_c   1.000
_cell.angle_alpha   90.00
_cell.angle_beta   90.00
_cell.angle_gamma   90.00
#
_symmetry.space_group_name_H-M   'P 1'
#
loop_
_entity.id
_entity.type
_entity.pdbx_description
1 polymer ?
#
loop_
_entity_poly.entity_id
_entity_poly.type
_entity_poly.pdbx_seq_one_letter_code
_entity_poly.pdbx_strand_id
1 'polypeptide(L)' 'MTDSLKNKIEFYERREIVRALGECGGIMAQAARKLGITERMIGYKVKKYGIRKEDGVRQQIVNSRQ' A
#
# COMPACT_ATOMS: atom_id res chain seq x y z
N MET A 1 -14.87 9.26 16.39
CA MET A 1 -13.74 9.37 15.44
C MET A 1 -14.27 10.08 14.21
N THR A 2 -13.94 11.36 14.01
CA THR A 2 -14.49 12.15 12.90
C THR A 2 -13.87 11.72 11.58
N ASP A 3 -14.74 11.35 10.64
CA ASP A 3 -14.41 10.79 9.33
C ASP A 3 -13.95 11.90 8.35
N SER A 4 -12.90 12.63 8.75
CA SER A 4 -12.31 13.73 7.97
C SER A 4 -11.77 13.22 6.64
N LEU A 5 -11.85 14.05 5.60
CA LEU A 5 -11.28 13.77 4.28
C LEU A 5 -9.82 13.31 4.37
N LYS A 6 -9.03 13.91 5.29
CA LYS A 6 -7.64 13.54 5.52
C LYS A 6 -7.48 12.08 5.94
N ASN A 7 -8.36 11.59 6.82
CA ASN A 7 -8.33 10.21 7.30
C ASN A 7 -8.73 9.23 6.20
N LYS A 8 -9.73 9.60 5.37
CA LYS A 8 -10.15 8.79 4.20
C LYS A 8 -9.01 8.64 3.20
N ILE A 9 -8.37 9.73 2.82
CA ILE A 9 -7.25 9.72 1.87
C ILE A 9 -6.11 8.85 2.42
N GLU A 10 -5.77 9.00 3.71
CA GLU A 10 -4.71 8.20 4.32
C GLU A 10 -5.04 6.70 4.34
N PHE A 11 -6.29 6.35 4.64
CA PHE A 11 -6.76 4.97 4.61
C PHE A 11 -6.65 4.36 3.20
N TYR A 12 -7.17 5.05 2.17
CA TYR A 12 -7.12 4.55 0.79
C TYR A 12 -5.68 4.48 0.28
N GLU A 13 -4.86 5.49 0.56
CA GLU A 13 -3.46 5.50 0.15
C GLU A 13 -2.68 4.32 0.79
N ARG A 14 -2.86 4.09 2.09
CA ARG A 14 -2.24 2.94 2.78
C ARG A 14 -2.71 1.62 2.16
N ARG A 15 -4.01 1.47 1.90
CA ARG A 15 -4.60 0.25 1.35
C ARG A 15 -4.04 -0.08 -0.04
N GLU A 16 -3.98 0.90 -0.94
CA GLU A 16 -3.47 0.69 -2.30
C GLU A 16 -1.96 0.40 -2.31
N ILE A 17 -1.17 1.03 -1.43
CA ILE A 17 0.26 0.71 -1.28
C ILE A 17 0.46 -0.73 -0.82
N VAL A 18 -0.26 -1.18 0.22
CA VAL A 18 -0.16 -2.55 0.72
C VAL A 18 -0.53 -3.55 -0.37
N ARG A 19 -1.62 -3.29 -1.10
CA ARG A 19 -2.08 -4.14 -2.19
C ARG A 19 -1.05 -4.24 -3.32
N ALA A 20 -0.54 -3.10 -3.81
CA ALA A 20 0.46 -3.07 -4.87
C ALA A 20 1.77 -3.76 -4.44
N LEU A 21 2.20 -3.58 -3.19
CA LEU A 21 3.35 -4.30 -2.64
C LEU A 21 3.09 -5.80 -2.59
N GLY A 22 1.91 -6.26 -2.16
CA GLY A 22 1.54 -7.69 -2.19
C GLY A 22 1.63 -8.25 -3.61
N GLU A 23 0.93 -7.63 -4.56
CA GLU A 23 0.91 -8.05 -5.97
C GLU A 23 2.29 -8.05 -6.64
N CYS A 24 3.22 -7.20 -6.20
CA CYS A 24 4.58 -7.11 -6.72
C CYS A 24 5.64 -7.84 -5.85
N GLY A 25 5.23 -8.74 -4.95
CA GLY A 25 6.17 -9.52 -4.13
C GLY A 25 7.03 -8.67 -3.17
N GLY A 26 6.54 -7.51 -2.76
CA GLY A 26 7.23 -6.55 -1.89
C GLY A 26 8.28 -5.69 -2.61
N ILE A 27 8.37 -5.75 -3.95
CA ILE A 27 9.31 -4.95 -4.72
C ILE A 27 8.77 -3.52 -4.89
N MET A 28 9.33 -2.57 -4.13
CA MET A 28 8.88 -1.16 -4.10
C MET A 28 8.91 -0.51 -5.49
N ALA A 29 9.97 -0.72 -6.27
CA ALA A 29 10.07 -0.18 -7.63
C ALA A 29 8.92 -0.63 -8.55
N GLN A 30 8.51 -1.90 -8.44
CA GLN A 30 7.39 -2.45 -9.23
C GLN A 30 6.05 -1.90 -8.73
N ALA A 31 5.84 -1.89 -7.41
CA ALA A 31 4.63 -1.32 -6.81
C ALA A 31 4.48 0.18 -7.13
N ALA A 32 5.56 0.95 -7.11
CA ALA A 32 5.56 2.36 -7.48
C ALA A 32 5.15 2.57 -8.94
N ARG A 33 5.74 1.80 -9.87
CA ARG A 33 5.34 1.82 -11.29
C ARG A 33 3.87 1.48 -11.48
N LYS A 34 3.36 0.48 -10.75
CA LYS A 34 1.94 0.09 -10.79
C LYS A 34 1.02 1.20 -10.30
N LEU A 35 1.43 1.93 -9.26
CA LEU A 35 0.67 3.05 -8.69
C LEU A 35 0.86 4.37 -9.44
N GLY A 36 1.70 4.41 -10.49
CA GLY A 36 1.97 5.63 -11.25
C GLY A 36 2.77 6.69 -10.49
N ILE A 37 3.59 6.27 -9.51
CA ILE A 37 4.43 7.17 -8.70
C ILE A 37 5.90 6.76 -8.74
N THR A 38 6.77 7.60 -8.19
CA THR A 38 8.20 7.28 -8.09
C THR A 38 8.48 6.32 -6.93
N GLU A 39 9.56 5.54 -7.05
CA GLU A 39 10.03 4.66 -5.97
C GLU A 39 10.37 5.43 -4.68
N ARG A 40 10.88 6.66 -4.82
CA ARG A 40 11.11 7.53 -3.66
C ARG A 40 9.82 7.87 -2.92
N MET A 41 8.74 8.19 -3.65
CA MET A 41 7.44 8.51 -3.06
C MET A 41 6.86 7.31 -2.31
N ILE A 42 6.86 6.10 -2.90
CA ILE A 42 6.37 4.92 -2.20
C ILE A 42 7.21 4.63 -0.95
N GLY A 43 8.53 4.79 -1.02
CA GLY A 43 9.43 4.61 0.12
C GLY A 43 9.10 5.53 1.28
N TYR A 44 8.80 6.81 1.02
CA TYR A 44 8.34 7.73 2.07
C TYR A 44 7.00 7.34 2.67
N LYS A 45 6.05 6.89 1.85
CA LYS A 45 4.72 6.49 2.31
C LYS A 45 4.75 5.18 3.11
N VAL A 46 5.56 4.20 2.71
CA VAL A 46 5.82 2.97 3.47
C VAL A 46 6.32 3.31 4.87
N LYS A 47 7.31 4.22 4.97
CA LYS A 47 7.82 4.70 6.27
C LYS A 47 6.75 5.45 7.06
N LYS A 48 6.02 6.37 6.43
CA LYS A 48 4.94 7.15 7.06
C LYS A 48 3.86 6.24 7.67
N TYR A 49 3.49 5.17 6.97
CA TYR A 49 2.38 4.29 7.34
C TYR A 49 2.79 3.02 8.10
N GLY A 50 4.08 2.86 8.40
CA GLY A 50 4.61 1.68 9.07
C GLY A 50 4.28 0.37 8.36
N ILE A 51 4.27 0.38 7.02
CA ILE A 51 3.92 -0.80 6.21
C ILE A 51 5.10 -1.78 6.24
N ARG A 52 4.84 -3.02 6.64
CA ARG A 52 5.82 -4.11 6.70
C ARG A 52 5.65 -5.06 5.51
N LYS A 53 6.69 -5.85 5.24
CA LYS A 53 6.65 -6.85 4.14
C LYS A 53 5.50 -7.84 4.31
N GLU A 54 5.19 -8.25 5.55
CA GLU A 54 4.08 -9.17 5.83
C GLU A 54 2.68 -8.59 5.56
N ASP A 55 2.52 -7.27 5.51
CA ASP A 55 1.21 -6.63 5.32
C ASP A 55 0.67 -6.90 3.89
N GLY A 56 1.55 -7.01 2.89
CA GLY A 56 1.17 -7.32 1.51
C GLY A 56 0.67 -8.75 1.31
N VAL A 57 1.24 -9.71 2.06
CA VAL A 57 0.89 -11.14 1.96
C VAL A 57 -0.51 -11.42 2.51
N ARG A 58 -0.89 -10.75 3.60
CA ARG A 58 -2.22 -10.89 4.21
C ARG A 58 -3.35 -10.48 3.27
N GLN A 59 -3.14 -9.46 2.44
CA GLN A 59 -4.19 -9.00 1.52
C GLN A 59 -4.38 -9.90 0.28
N GLN A 60 -3.34 -10.62 -0.14
CA GLN A 60 -3.49 -11.56 -1.25
C GLN A 60 -4.43 -12.71 -0.88
N ILE A 61 -4.34 -13.25 0.34
CA ILE A 61 -5.18 -14.36 0.81
C ILE A 61 -6.67 -13.95 0.88
N VAL A 62 -6.95 -12.70 1.26
CA VAL A 62 -8.31 -12.17 1.33
C VAL A 62 -8.90 -11.99 -0.08
N ASN A 63 -8.11 -11.50 -1.03
CA ASN A 63 -8.58 -11.25 -2.40
C ASN A 63 -8.74 -12.53 -3.24
N SER A 64 -8.04 -13.63 -2.92
CA SER A 64 -8.20 -14.92 -3.63
C SER A 64 -9.48 -15.69 -3.24
N ARG A 65 -10.26 -15.18 -2.29
CA ARG A 65 -11.51 -15.82 -1.80
C ARG A 65 -12.78 -15.09 -2.27
N GLN A 66 -12.66 -14.15 -3.19
CA GLN A 66 -13.79 -13.47 -3.84
C GLN A 66 -13.74 -13.67 -5.36
#